data_AF-A0A9Q1REX3-F1
#
_entry.id   AF-A0A9Q1REX3-F1
#
_cell.length_a   1.000
_cell.length_b   1.000
_cell.length_c   1.000
_cell.angle_alpha   90.00
_cell.angle_beta   90.00
_cell.angle_gamma   90.00
#
_symmetry.space_group_name_H-M   'P 1'
#
loop_
_entity.id
_entity.type
_entity.pdbx_description
1 polymer ?
#
loop_
_entity_poly.entity_id
_entity_poly.type
_entity_poly.pdbx_seq_one_letter_code
_entity_poly.pdbx_strand_id
1 'polypeptide(L)'
;MLEEVTLAKWKVGEEPFPVLEKLEMWGCHKLEEIPPSFGDSFSLKIIELAESLQLEDFALEIKKYVEEITGEDMIQVGNFKSIKYRIDELW
;
A
#
# COMPACT_ATOMS: atom_id res chain seq x y z
N MET A 1 2.59 6.91 4.30
CA MET A 1 2.60 5.89 5.36
C MET A 1 1.32 6.00 6.17
N LEU A 2 0.64 4.89 6.41
CA LEU A 2 -0.45 4.74 7.38
C LEU A 2 -0.02 3.72 8.44
N GLU A 3 -0.33 4.01 9.71
CA GLU A 3 0.10 3.21 10.86
C GLU A 3 -1.08 2.98 11.81
N GLU A 4 -1.31 1.72 12.21
CA GLU A 4 -2.26 1.29 13.24
C GLU A 4 -3.67 1.89 13.06
N VAL A 5 -4.09 2.12 11.82
CA VAL A 5 -5.35 2.81 11.54
C VAL A 5 -6.53 1.90 11.89
N THR A 6 -7.45 2.44 12.68
CA THR A 6 -8.65 1.70 13.11
C THR A 6 -9.83 1.83 12.13
N LEU A 7 -9.60 2.46 10.98
CA LEU A 7 -10.60 2.71 9.95
C LEU A 7 -10.87 1.44 9.14
N ALA A 8 -12.14 1.13 8.88
CA ALA A 8 -12.52 0.00 8.05
C ALA A 8 -12.54 0.31 6.55
N LYS A 9 -12.93 1.55 6.19
CA LYS A 9 -13.11 1.98 4.80
C LYS A 9 -12.25 3.19 4.49
N TRP A 10 -11.42 3.09 3.47
CA TRP A 10 -10.65 4.21 2.96
C TRP A 10 -11.37 4.80 1.74
N LYS A 11 -11.68 6.10 1.78
CA LYS A 11 -12.21 6.82 0.63
C LYS A 11 -11.19 7.84 0.15
N VAL A 12 -11.14 8.00 -1.17
CA VAL A 12 -10.17 8.83 -1.86
C VAL A 12 -10.96 9.86 -2.69
N GLY A 13 -10.45 11.10 -2.77
CA GLY A 13 -11.07 12.18 -3.53
C GLY A 13 -10.83 12.08 -5.04
N GLU A 14 -11.37 13.02 -5.83
CA GLU A 14 -11.35 12.97 -7.30
C GLU A 14 -9.96 13.06 -7.95
N GLU A 15 -8.98 13.72 -7.30
CA GLU A 15 -7.59 13.81 -7.77
C GLU A 15 -6.63 13.67 -6.59
N PRO A 16 -6.48 12.46 -6.06
CA PRO A 16 -6.04 12.37 -4.68
C PRO A 16 -4.53 12.49 -4.55
N PHE A 17 -3.75 12.06 -5.55
CA PHE A 17 -2.31 11.86 -5.39
C PHE A 17 -1.52 11.99 -6.70
N PRO A 18 -1.30 13.20 -7.24
CA PRO A 18 -0.58 13.37 -8.52
C PRO A 18 0.92 13.02 -8.47
N VAL A 19 1.51 12.85 -7.27
CA VAL A 19 2.95 12.64 -7.08
C VAL A 19 3.28 11.53 -6.08
N LEU A 20 2.29 10.72 -5.67
CA LEU A 20 2.55 9.63 -4.72
C LEU A 20 3.31 8.51 -5.40
N GLU A 21 4.54 8.26 -4.95
CA GLU A 21 5.37 7.17 -5.48
C GLU A 21 5.31 5.90 -4.64
N LYS A 22 5.02 6.03 -3.34
CA LYS A 22 5.07 4.93 -2.38
C LYS A 22 3.89 4.97 -1.41
N LEU A 23 3.17 3.86 -1.32
CA LEU A 23 2.13 3.61 -0.33
C LEU A 23 2.62 2.59 0.70
N GLU A 24 2.86 3.03 1.93
CA GLU A 24 3.23 2.16 3.07
C GLU A 24 2.06 2.03 4.04
N MET A 25 1.76 0.80 4.47
CA MET A 25 0.67 0.50 5.40
C MET A 25 1.17 -0.47 6.48
N TRP A 26 1.12 -0.03 7.73
CA TRP A 26 1.56 -0.81 8.88
C TRP A 26 0.43 -0.97 9.90
N GLY A 27 0.17 -2.21 10.34
CA GLY A 27 -0.81 -2.48 11.40
C GLY A 27 -2.25 -2.08 11.05
N CYS A 28 -2.59 -1.96 9.76
CA CYS A 28 -3.90 -1.53 9.28
C CYS A 28 -4.94 -2.66 9.35
N HIS A 29 -5.06 -3.35 10.48
CA HIS A 29 -5.80 -4.62 10.63
C HIS A 29 -7.30 -4.53 10.34
N LYS A 30 -7.90 -3.34 10.50
CA LYS A 30 -9.33 -3.15 10.29
C LYS A 30 -9.68 -2.75 8.87
N LEU A 31 -8.69 -2.32 8.09
CA LEU A 31 -8.94 -1.84 6.76
C LEU A 31 -9.33 -3.03 5.86
N GLU A 32 -10.45 -2.88 5.18
CA GLU A 32 -11.06 -3.92 4.36
C GLU A 32 -10.57 -3.89 2.91
N GLU A 33 -10.15 -2.74 2.39
CA GLU A 33 -9.73 -2.56 1.00
C GLU A 33 -8.69 -1.44 0.83
N ILE A 34 -7.87 -1.53 -0.22
CA ILE A 34 -7.13 -0.40 -0.76
C ILE A 34 -7.94 0.16 -1.93
N PRO A 35 -8.28 1.46 -1.96
CA PRO A 35 -9.07 2.04 -3.04
C PRO A 35 -8.43 1.83 -4.42
N PRO A 36 -9.15 1.29 -5.42
CA PRO A 36 -8.59 1.06 -6.76
C PRO A 36 -8.06 2.32 -7.44
N SER A 37 -8.56 3.50 -7.06
CA SER A 37 -8.10 4.80 -7.57
C SER A 37 -6.61 5.10 -7.32
N PHE A 38 -5.92 4.30 -6.49
CA PHE A 38 -4.47 4.35 -6.40
C PHE A 38 -3.78 3.90 -7.69
N GLY A 39 -4.43 3.07 -8.51
CA GLY A 39 -3.96 2.72 -9.84
C GLY A 39 -4.03 3.86 -10.86
N ASP A 40 -4.90 4.85 -10.64
CA ASP A 40 -4.99 6.05 -11.49
C ASP A 40 -3.81 7.00 -11.28
N SER A 41 -3.07 6.82 -10.18
CA SER A 41 -1.85 7.57 -9.88
C SER A 41 -0.66 6.97 -10.65
N PHE A 42 -0.39 7.48 -11.85
CA PHE A 42 0.77 7.06 -12.66
C PHE A 42 2.14 7.28 -12.00
N SER A 43 2.23 8.02 -10.89
CA SER A 43 3.46 8.16 -10.13
C SER A 43 3.74 6.99 -9.18
N LEU A 44 2.73 6.16 -8.85
CA LEU A 44 2.83 5.11 -7.85
C LEU A 44 3.68 3.95 -8.36
N LYS A 45 4.69 3.58 -7.59
CA LYS A 45 5.70 2.56 -7.94
C LYS A 45 5.79 1.44 -6.91
N ILE A 46 5.43 1.73 -5.67
CA ILE A 46 5.64 0.80 -4.54
C ILE A 46 4.42 0.78 -3.63
N ILE A 47 3.94 -0.42 -3.32
CA ILE A 47 2.99 -0.69 -2.24
C ILE A 47 3.67 -1.61 -1.23
N GLU A 48 3.79 -1.16 0.00
CA GLU A 48 4.48 -1.84 1.08
C GLU A 48 3.54 -2.10 2.26
N LEU A 49 3.41 -3.38 2.63
CA LEU A 49 2.52 -3.82 3.70
C LEU A 49 3.34 -4.41 4.86
N ALA A 50 3.06 -4.00 6.08
CA ALA A 50 3.56 -4.61 7.31
C ALA A 50 2.39 -4.85 8.25
N GLU A 51 2.30 -6.04 8.86
CA GLU A 51 1.18 -6.39 9.76
C GLU A 51 -0.22 -6.09 9.15
N SER A 52 -0.32 -6.05 7.81
CA SER A 52 -1.52 -5.67 7.04
C SER A 52 -1.74 -6.62 5.87
N LEU A 53 -1.41 -7.90 6.03
CA LEU A 53 -1.39 -8.92 4.98
C LEU A 53 -2.76 -9.15 4.33
N GLN A 54 -3.86 -8.85 5.02
CA GLN A 54 -5.20 -8.95 4.45
C GLN A 54 -5.43 -7.96 3.29
N LEU A 55 -4.53 -6.99 3.10
CA LEU A 55 -4.57 -6.02 2.01
C LEU A 55 -3.76 -6.44 0.79
N GLU A 56 -3.08 -7.60 0.83
CA GLU A 56 -2.18 -8.04 -0.25
C GLU A 56 -2.92 -8.26 -1.57
N ASP A 57 -4.08 -8.91 -1.53
CA ASP A 57 -4.90 -9.14 -2.72
C ASP A 57 -5.30 -7.81 -3.39
N PHE A 58 -5.71 -6.81 -2.61
CA PHE A 58 -6.05 -5.48 -3.11
C PHE A 58 -4.84 -4.74 -3.70
N ALA A 59 -3.66 -4.88 -3.10
CA ALA A 59 -2.42 -4.31 -3.64
C ALA A 59 -2.07 -4.96 -4.99
N LEU A 60 -2.26 -6.27 -5.12
CA LEU A 60 -2.04 -7.00 -6.37
C LEU A 60 -3.07 -6.64 -7.44
N GLU A 61 -4.33 -6.38 -7.07
CA GLU A 61 -5.36 -5.88 -7.99
C GLU A 61 -4.97 -4.52 -8.57
N ILE A 62 -4.45 -3.60 -7.75
CA ILE A 62 -3.95 -2.28 -8.22
C ILE A 62 -2.77 -2.48 -9.18
N LYS A 63 -1.79 -3.32 -8.83
CA LYS A 63 -0.64 -3.64 -9.70
C LYS A 63 -1.12 -4.17 -11.06
N LYS A 64 -2.03 -5.14 -11.04
CA LYS A 64 -2.58 -5.76 -12.26
C LYS A 64 -3.33 -4.74 -13.12
N TYR A 65 -4.13 -3.88 -12.51
CA TYR A 65 -4.84 -2.80 -13.21
C TYR A 65 -3.87 -1.85 -13.93
N VAL A 66 -2.78 -1.45 -13.27
CA VAL A 66 -1.77 -0.57 -13.89
C VAL A 66 -1.04 -1.28 -15.02
N GLU A 67 -0.73 -2.57 -14.88
CA GLU A 67 -0.12 -3.38 -15.94
C GLU A 67 -1.05 -3.52 -17.16
N GLU A 68 -2.35 -3.72 -16.95
CA GLU A 68 -3.34 -3.81 -18.03
C GLU A 68 -3.47 -2.50 -18.83
N ILE A 69 -3.30 -1.34 -18.17
CA ILE A 69 -3.43 -0.02 -18.81
C ILE A 69 -2.14 0.42 -19.49
N THR A 70 -1.00 0.22 -18.82
CA THR A 70 0.29 0.71 -19.29
C THR A 70 1.02 -0.30 -20.18
N GLY A 71 0.68 -1.59 -20.06
CA GLY A 71 1.42 -2.69 -20.68
C GLY A 71 2.75 -3.01 -19.98
N GLU A 72 3.03 -2.38 -18.83
CA GLU A 72 4.29 -2.51 -18.09
C GLU A 72 4.03 -2.86 -16.62
N ASP A 73 4.86 -3.74 -16.05
CA ASP A 73 4.85 -4.03 -14.62
C ASP A 73 5.53 -2.89 -13.83
N MET A 74 4.78 -1.81 -13.60
CA MET A 74 5.30 -0.58 -12.96
C MET A 74 5.28 -0.61 -11.42
N ILE A 75 4.45 -1.46 -10.80
CA ILE A 75 4.22 -1.47 -9.35
C ILE A 75 4.88 -2.68 -8.70
N GLN A 76 5.70 -2.42 -7.69
CA GLN A 76 6.22 -3.44 -6.79
C GLN A 76 5.32 -3.53 -5.56
N VAL A 77 4.83 -4.74 -5.27
CA VAL A 77 4.12 -5.06 -4.03
C VAL A 77 5.07 -5.84 -3.14
N GLY A 78 5.30 -5.34 -1.93
CA GLY A 78 6.25 -5.93 -1.00
C GLY A 78 5.72 -5.97 0.42
N ASN A 79 6.25 -6.90 1.19
CA ASN A 79 6.12 -6.88 2.64
C ASN A 79 7.44 -6.40 3.26
N PHE A 80 7.37 -5.40 4.14
CA PHE A 80 8.53 -5.05 4.95
C PHE A 80 8.33 -5.62 6.35
N LYS A 81 9.36 -6.31 6.84
CA LYS A 81 9.35 -6.76 8.23
C LYS A 81 9.31 -5.52 9.10
N SER A 82 8.31 -5.42 9.97
CA SER A 82 8.37 -4.50 11.11
C SER A 82 9.72 -4.73 11.79
N ILE A 83 10.59 -3.72 11.78
CA ILE A 83 11.80 -3.74 12.59
C ILE A 83 11.33 -3.54 14.03
N LYS A 84 10.69 -4.55 14.60
CA LYS A 84 10.07 -4.45 15.92
C LYS A 84 11.12 -4.44 17.05
N TYR A 85 12.41 -4.61 16.74
CA TYR A 85 13.43 -4.87 17.77
C TYR A 85 14.83 -4.28 17.51
N ARG A 86 14.98 -3.07 16.95
CA ARG A 86 16.28 -2.36 17.09
C ARG A 86 16.44 -1.69 18.47
N ILE A 87 15.94 -2.36 19.51
CA ILE A 87 16.23 -2.11 20.93
C ILE A 87 16.81 -3.40 21.57
N ASP A 88 16.82 -4.55 20.88
CA ASP A 88 17.41 -5.79 21.41
C ASP A 88 18.92 -5.93 21.07
N GLU A 89 19.53 -4.95 20.39
CA GLU A 89 20.99 -4.86 20.16
C GLU A 89 21.68 -3.81 21.06
N LEU A 90 21.04 -3.35 22.14
CA LEU A 90 21.61 -2.32 23.03
C LEU A 90 21.92 -2.78 24.46
N TRP A 91 21.87 -4.07 24.79
CA TRP A 91 22.43 -4.66 26.02
C TRP A 91 23.04 -6.02 25.75
#